data_AF-A0A4Z0KCH2-F1
#
_entry.id   AF-A0A4Z0KCH2-F1
#
_cell.length_a   1.000
_cell.length_b   1.000
_cell.length_c   1.000
_cell.angle_alpha   90.00
_cell.angle_beta   90.00
_cell.angle_gamma   90.00
#
_symmetry.space_group_name_H-M   'P 1'
#
loop_
_entity.id
_entity.type
_entity.pdbx_description
1 polymer ?
#
loop_
_entity_poly.entity_id
_entity_poly.type
_entity_poly.pdbx_seq_one_letter_code
_entity_poly.pdbx_strand_id
1 'polypeptide(L)'
;MIVDFIDENKHEFGVEPIVRALKGTAARIAVSSYYAFKKRQPSARALRDRELIVVIKDVYEANYSCYGVRKMWKAINRDYADRFGNIARCTVERLMRRLGIDGIRRKRKRPKTASARAEECPNDLVEREFTAAGPNCLWVADITYVPTRSGWVYTTFILDVFHREIVGWQVT
;
A
#
# COMPACT_ATOMS: atom_id res chain seq x y z
N MET A 1 -5.40 8.60 28.84
CA MET A 1 -4.49 9.77 28.83
C MET A 1 -4.66 10.52 30.16
N ILE A 2 -3.71 11.33 30.64
CA ILE A 2 -3.82 12.00 31.97
C ILE A 2 -5.10 12.85 32.10
N VAL A 3 -5.50 13.49 31.00
CA VAL A 3 -6.74 14.29 30.95
C VAL A 3 -7.99 13.43 31.12
N ASP A 4 -8.03 12.24 30.50
CA ASP A 4 -9.18 11.33 30.59
C ASP A 4 -9.40 10.87 32.05
N PHE A 5 -8.31 10.53 32.74
CA PHE A 5 -8.35 10.17 34.17
C PHE A 5 -8.92 11.31 35.03
N ILE A 6 -8.51 12.56 34.76
CA ILE A 6 -9.06 13.72 35.47
C ILE A 6 -10.54 13.90 35.12
N ASP A 7 -10.94 13.74 33.86
CA ASP A 7 -12.34 13.85 33.43
C ASP A 7 -13.26 12.81 34.10
N GLU A 8 -12.78 11.58 34.27
CA GLU A 8 -13.51 10.49 34.93
C GLU A 8 -13.72 10.75 36.43
N ASN A 9 -12.75 11.39 37.09
CA ASN A 9 -12.72 11.51 38.55
C ASN A 9 -13.09 12.91 39.06
N LYS A 10 -13.19 13.92 38.18
CA LYS A 10 -13.44 15.33 38.58
C LYS A 10 -14.75 15.56 39.32
N HIS A 11 -15.76 14.71 39.11
CA HIS A 11 -17.07 14.86 39.72
C HIS A 11 -17.05 14.53 41.22
N GLU A 12 -16.17 13.62 41.61
CA GLU A 12 -16.01 13.18 43.00
C GLU A 12 -14.96 14.01 43.75
N PHE A 13 -13.81 14.29 43.10
CA PHE A 13 -12.66 14.89 43.79
C PHE A 13 -12.33 16.32 43.36
N GLY A 14 -12.91 16.82 42.26
CA GLY A 14 -12.53 18.10 41.66
C GLY A 14 -11.18 18.07 40.93
N VAL A 15 -10.99 19.00 39.98
CA VAL A 15 -9.80 19.01 39.11
C VAL A 15 -8.51 19.35 39.87
N GLU A 16 -8.53 20.40 40.69
CA GLU A 16 -7.31 20.86 41.40
C GLU A 16 -6.80 19.85 42.44
N PRO A 17 -7.64 19.19 43.25
CA PRO A 17 -7.18 18.15 44.16
C PRO A 17 -6.52 16.96 43.44
N ILE A 18 -7.11 16.51 42.32
CA ILE A 18 -6.51 15.45 41.50
C ILE A 18 -5.15 15.90 40.96
N VAL A 19 -5.06 17.09 40.36
CA VAL A 19 -3.79 17.62 39.84
C VAL A 19 -2.73 17.76 40.94
N ARG A 20 -3.13 18.18 42.15
CA ARG A 20 -2.24 18.27 43.31
C ARG A 20 -1.70 16.90 43.71
N ALA A 21 -2.54 15.87 43.75
CA ALA A 21 -2.13 14.50 44.04
C ALA A 21 -1.17 13.94 42.98
N LEU A 22 -1.36 14.28 41.71
CA LEU A 22 -0.49 13.84 40.61
C LEU A 22 0.86 14.56 40.55
N LYS A 23 1.09 15.60 41.36
CA LYS A 23 2.30 16.44 41.26
C LYS A 23 3.61 15.68 41.50
N GLY A 24 3.57 14.64 42.35
CA GLY A 24 4.71 13.80 42.70
C GLY A 24 4.87 12.53 41.87
N THR A 25 4.00 12.30 40.87
CA THR A 25 4.02 11.09 40.05
C THR A 25 4.52 11.37 38.64
N ALA A 26 4.76 10.33 37.86
CA ALA A 26 5.07 10.45 36.44
C ALA A 26 3.93 11.09 35.61
N ALA A 27 2.72 11.20 36.17
CA ALA A 27 1.54 11.79 35.54
C ALA A 27 1.31 13.27 35.89
N ARG A 28 2.36 13.99 36.31
CA ARG A 28 2.29 15.42 36.63
C ARG A 28 1.78 16.26 35.46
N ILE A 29 0.76 17.09 35.73
CA ILE A 29 0.18 18.05 34.78
C ILE A 29 -0.12 19.38 35.51
N ALA A 30 -0.12 20.51 34.81
CA ALA A 30 -0.59 21.78 35.38
C ALA A 30 -2.10 21.94 35.17
N VAL A 31 -2.79 22.59 36.12
CA VAL A 31 -4.23 22.89 36.02
C VAL A 31 -4.54 23.69 34.74
N SER A 32 -3.70 24.68 34.43
CA SER A 32 -3.80 25.46 33.19
C SER A 32 -3.66 24.59 31.93
N SER A 33 -2.77 23.59 31.94
CA SER A 33 -2.62 22.65 30.82
C SER A 33 -3.84 21.76 30.62
N TYR A 34 -4.49 21.31 31.70
CA TYR A 34 -5.75 20.57 31.62
C TYR A 34 -6.84 21.42 30.93
N TYR A 35 -7.11 22.63 31.43
CA TYR A 35 -8.13 23.49 30.83
C TYR A 35 -7.76 23.97 29.42
N ALA A 36 -6.48 24.22 29.15
CA ALA A 36 -5.99 24.54 27.82
C ALA A 36 -6.24 23.39 26.85
N PHE A 37 -6.01 22.14 27.27
CA PHE A 37 -6.33 20.96 26.47
C PHE A 37 -7.84 20.85 26.19
N LYS A 38 -8.69 21.06 27.20
CA LYS A 38 -10.16 21.03 27.03
C LYS A 38 -10.68 22.09 26.06
N LYS A 39 -10.07 23.29 26.07
CA LYS A 39 -10.44 24.39 25.16
C LYS A 39 -9.76 24.30 23.79
N ARG A 40 -8.79 23.40 23.60
CA ARG A 40 -7.96 23.37 22.40
C ARG A 40 -8.80 23.01 21.19
N GLN A 41 -8.90 23.95 20.25
CA GLN A 41 -9.53 23.69 18.97
C GLN A 41 -8.68 22.74 18.12
N PRO A 42 -9.31 21.96 17.21
CA PRO A 42 -8.57 21.12 16.27
C PRO A 42 -7.56 21.96 15.49
N SER A 43 -6.34 21.46 15.33
CA SER A 43 -5.34 22.13 14.49
C SER A 43 -5.78 22.13 13.03
N ALA A 44 -5.24 23.06 12.22
CA ALA A 44 -5.49 23.09 10.78
C ALA A 44 -5.21 21.73 10.11
N ARG A 45 -4.16 21.03 10.56
CA ARG A 45 -3.86 19.66 10.13
C ARG A 45 -4.95 18.66 10.50
N ALA A 46 -5.49 18.74 11.72
CA ALA A 46 -6.55 17.85 12.17
C ALA A 46 -7.86 18.08 11.40
N LEU A 47 -8.19 19.34 11.08
CA LEU A 47 -9.33 19.68 10.22
C LEU A 47 -9.14 19.14 8.81
N ARG A 48 -7.97 19.39 8.21
CA ARG A 48 -7.63 18.89 6.88
C ARG A 48 -7.63 17.36 6.80
N ASP A 49 -7.11 16.68 7.84
CA ASP A 49 -7.14 15.22 7.93
C ASP A 49 -8.57 14.68 8.00
N ARG A 50 -9.50 15.38 8.68
CA ARG A 50 -10.92 14.98 8.76
C ARG A 50 -11.58 15.03 7.38
N GLU A 51 -11.34 16.08 6.61
CA GLU A 51 -11.86 16.19 5.24
C GLU A 51 -11.26 15.12 4.33
N LEU A 52 -9.94 14.90 4.43
CA LEU A 52 -9.25 13.90 3.61
C LEU A 52 -9.70 12.48 3.94
N ILE A 53 -10.05 12.20 5.19
CA ILE A 53 -10.61 10.90 5.62
C ILE A 53 -11.92 10.58 4.87
N VAL A 54 -12.79 11.58 4.66
CA VAL A 54 -14.05 11.38 3.92
C VAL A 54 -13.73 10.95 2.49
N VAL A 55 -12.86 11.69 1.82
CA VAL A 55 -12.43 11.38 0.44
C VAL A 55 -11.76 10.00 0.35
N ILE A 56 -10.90 9.63 1.31
CA ILE A 56 -10.27 8.31 1.33
C ILE A 56 -11.33 7.20 1.40
N LYS A 57 -12.39 7.37 2.21
CA LYS A 57 -13.48 6.39 2.30
C LYS A 57 -14.28 6.30 1.01
N ASP A 58 -14.68 7.43 0.46
CA ASP A 58 -15.46 7.48 -0.79
C ASP A 58 -14.71 6.80 -1.93
N VAL A 59 -13.43 7.13 -2.11
CA VAL A 59 -12.58 6.51 -3.12
C VAL A 59 -12.37 5.02 -2.85
N TYR A 60 -12.24 4.63 -1.58
CA TYR A 60 -12.07 3.22 -1.22
C TYR A 60 -13.30 2.39 -1.58
N GLU A 61 -14.49 2.87 -1.21
CA GLU A 61 -15.77 2.22 -1.49
C GLU A 61 -16.07 2.18 -3.00
N ALA A 62 -15.87 3.29 -3.70
CA ALA A 62 -16.05 3.38 -5.16
C ALA A 62 -15.13 2.43 -5.95
N ASN A 63 -14.00 2.01 -5.35
CA ASN A 63 -13.04 1.10 -5.98
C ASN A 63 -13.07 -0.30 -5.36
N TYR A 64 -14.25 -0.76 -4.96
CA TYR A 64 -14.50 -2.10 -4.41
C TYR A 64 -13.59 -2.47 -3.25
N SER A 65 -13.20 -1.50 -2.42
CA SER A 65 -12.29 -1.73 -1.29
C SER A 65 -10.93 -2.34 -1.70
N CYS A 66 -10.51 -2.19 -2.96
CA CYS A 66 -9.32 -2.85 -3.48
C CYS A 66 -8.04 -1.98 -3.40
N TYR A 67 -8.19 -0.67 -3.25
CA TYR A 67 -7.06 0.25 -3.35
C TYR A 67 -6.20 0.27 -2.09
N GLY A 68 -4.96 -0.21 -2.24
CA GLY A 68 -3.91 0.02 -1.25
C GLY A 68 -3.30 1.41 -1.36
N VAL A 69 -2.46 1.76 -0.38
CA VAL A 69 -1.85 3.09 -0.19
C VAL A 69 -1.35 3.73 -1.48
N ARG A 70 -0.63 2.99 -2.33
CA ARG A 70 -0.07 3.54 -3.58
C ARG A 70 -1.15 3.93 -4.59
N LYS A 71 -2.19 3.10 -4.76
CA LYS A 71 -3.29 3.37 -5.68
C LYS A 71 -4.18 4.49 -5.14
N MET A 72 -4.48 4.44 -3.83
CA MET A 72 -5.21 5.48 -3.13
C MET A 72 -4.53 6.86 -3.28
N TRP A 73 -3.22 6.92 -3.01
CA TRP A 73 -2.42 8.13 -3.17
C TRP A 73 -2.48 8.71 -4.58
N LYS A 74 -2.34 7.86 -5.61
CA LYS A 74 -2.45 8.30 -7.01
C LYS A 74 -3.86 8.77 -7.36
N ALA A 75 -4.89 8.07 -6.91
CA ALA A 75 -6.28 8.45 -7.16
C ALA A 75 -6.61 9.81 -6.54
N ILE A 76 -6.23 10.02 -5.28
CA ILE A 76 -6.48 11.29 -4.58
C ILE A 76 -5.75 12.45 -5.25
N ASN A 77 -4.47 12.30 -5.60
CA ASN A 77 -3.72 13.36 -6.27
C ASN A 77 -4.15 13.58 -7.72
N ARG A 78 -4.86 12.64 -8.36
CA ARG A 78 -5.41 12.83 -9.69
C ARG A 78 -6.77 13.54 -9.64
N ASP A 79 -7.63 13.11 -8.72
CA ASP A 79 -9.05 13.47 -8.73
C ASP A 79 -9.38 14.61 -7.74
N TYR A 80 -8.50 14.88 -6.76
CA TYR A 80 -8.74 15.85 -5.68
C TYR A 80 -7.57 16.81 -5.43
N ALA A 81 -6.60 16.90 -6.36
CA ALA A 81 -5.47 17.82 -6.23
C ALA A 81 -5.90 19.29 -6.22
N ASP A 82 -6.99 19.67 -6.88
CA ASP A 82 -7.47 21.06 -6.85
C ASP A 82 -8.00 21.46 -5.46
N ARG A 83 -8.52 20.50 -4.69
CA ARG A 83 -9.08 20.74 -3.35
C ARG A 83 -8.01 20.70 -2.26
N PHE A 84 -7.06 19.77 -2.34
CA PHE A 84 -6.08 19.55 -1.27
C PHE A 84 -4.65 19.90 -1.68
N GLY A 85 -4.38 20.20 -2.94
CA GLY A 85 -3.01 20.20 -3.47
C GLY A 85 -2.39 18.80 -3.46
N ASN A 86 -1.11 18.72 -3.83
CA ASN A 86 -0.37 17.46 -3.80
C ASN A 86 -0.21 16.93 -2.38
N ILE A 87 -0.71 15.71 -2.15
CA ILE A 87 -0.64 15.05 -0.86
C ILE A 87 0.54 14.07 -0.86
N ALA A 88 1.29 14.08 0.23
CA ALA A 88 2.36 13.10 0.46
C ALA A 88 1.79 11.69 0.70
N ARG A 89 2.44 10.67 0.14
CA ARG A 89 2.03 9.26 0.31
C ARG A 89 1.93 8.85 1.78
N CYS A 90 2.85 9.29 2.62
CA CYS A 90 2.87 8.99 4.06
C CYS A 90 1.63 9.54 4.80
N THR A 91 1.02 10.62 4.31
CA THR A 91 -0.24 11.14 4.86
C THR A 91 -1.39 10.17 4.57
N VAL A 92 -1.51 9.70 3.33
CA VAL A 92 -2.52 8.71 2.94
C VAL A 92 -2.34 7.42 3.73
N GLU A 93 -1.11 6.92 3.83
CA GLU A 93 -0.77 5.73 4.61
C GLU A 93 -1.17 5.85 6.09
N ARG A 94 -0.81 6.95 6.73
CA ARG A 94 -1.16 7.22 8.13
C ARG A 94 -2.67 7.27 8.34
N LEU A 95 -3.41 7.90 7.42
CA LEU A 95 -4.87 8.01 7.54
C LEU A 95 -5.57 6.68 7.25
N MET A 96 -5.15 5.94 6.23
CA MET A 96 -5.65 4.58 5.96
C MET A 96 -5.43 3.67 7.18
N ARG A 97 -4.24 3.71 7.79
CA ARG A 97 -3.94 2.96 9.03
C ARG A 97 -4.86 3.36 10.19
N ARG A 98 -5.13 4.66 10.35
CA ARG A 98 -6.06 5.16 11.39
C ARG A 98 -7.50 4.69 11.15
N LEU A 99 -7.90 4.49 9.89
CA LEU A 99 -9.22 4.00 9.51
C LEU A 99 -9.33 2.46 9.54
N GLY A 100 -8.22 1.74 9.74
CA GLY A 100 -8.21 0.27 9.63
C GLY A 100 -8.41 -0.24 8.21
N ILE A 101 -8.17 0.61 7.21
CA ILE A 101 -8.35 0.29 5.79
C ILE A 101 -7.00 -0.17 5.21
N ASP A 102 -6.99 -1.33 4.55
CA ASP A 102 -5.88 -1.78 3.73
C ASP A 102 -6.39 -2.22 2.35
N GLY A 103 -5.53 -2.11 1.35
CA GLY A 103 -5.87 -2.57 0.01
C GLY A 103 -5.76 -4.08 -0.12
N ILE A 104 -6.60 -4.65 -0.99
CA ILE A 104 -6.46 -6.06 -1.36
C ILE A 104 -5.13 -6.27 -2.09
N ARG A 105 -4.26 -7.06 -1.46
CA ARG A 105 -3.09 -7.64 -2.12
C ARG A 105 -3.55 -8.95 -2.75
N ARG A 106 -3.45 -9.08 -4.08
CA ARG A 106 -3.60 -10.39 -4.71
C ARG A 106 -2.58 -11.32 -4.04
N LYS A 107 -3.04 -12.36 -3.33
CA LYS A 107 -2.16 -13.49 -3.02
C LYS A 107 -1.53 -13.88 -4.35
N ARG A 108 -0.20 -13.91 -4.41
CA ARG A 108 0.53 -14.37 -5.60
C ARG A 108 -0.03 -15.75 -5.92
N LYS A 109 -0.88 -15.87 -6.94
CA LYS A 109 -1.32 -17.17 -7.45
C LYS A 109 -0.03 -17.81 -7.93
N ARG A 110 0.48 -18.81 -7.20
CA ARG A 110 1.39 -19.77 -7.84
C ARG A 110 0.54 -20.42 -8.93
N PRO A 111 0.90 -20.32 -10.21
CA PRO A 111 0.24 -21.16 -11.20
C PRO A 111 0.44 -22.61 -10.72
N LYS A 112 -0.65 -23.34 -10.46
CA LYS A 112 -0.59 -24.80 -10.40
C LYS A 112 -0.52 -25.30 -11.84
N THR A 113 0.57 -24.99 -12.53
CA THR A 113 0.94 -25.83 -13.67
C THR A 113 1.50 -27.08 -13.02
N ALA A 114 0.71 -28.15 -12.97
CA ALA A 114 1.27 -29.44 -12.62
C ALA A 114 2.33 -29.74 -13.68
N SER A 115 3.58 -29.93 -13.25
CA SER A 115 4.61 -30.43 -14.15
C SER A 115 4.13 -31.73 -14.77
N ALA A 116 4.45 -31.94 -16.06
CA ALA A 116 4.28 -33.25 -16.67
C ALA A 116 5.03 -34.31 -15.84
N ARG A 117 4.65 -35.59 -15.99
CA ARG A 117 5.42 -36.66 -15.35
C ARG A 117 6.86 -36.59 -15.86
N ALA A 118 7.85 -36.94 -15.03
CA ALA A 118 9.26 -36.84 -15.41
C ALA A 118 9.57 -37.64 -16.70
N GLU A 119 8.83 -38.73 -16.92
CA GLU A 119 8.89 -39.59 -18.12
C GLU A 119 8.39 -38.90 -19.41
N GLU A 120 7.57 -37.85 -19.28
CA GLU A 120 6.97 -37.08 -20.39
C GLU A 120 7.74 -35.77 -20.66
N CYS A 121 8.68 -35.40 -19.79
CA CYS A 121 9.50 -34.21 -19.96
C CYS A 121 10.56 -34.44 -21.04
N PRO A 122 10.70 -33.53 -22.02
CA PRO A 122 11.84 -33.54 -22.94
C PRO A 122 13.16 -33.47 -22.19
N ASN A 123 14.20 -34.10 -22.74
CA ASN A 123 15.56 -34.02 -22.20
C ASN A 123 16.02 -32.55 -22.12
N ASP A 124 16.54 -32.16 -20.96
CA ASP A 124 17.13 -30.85 -20.74
C ASP A 124 18.54 -30.81 -21.33
N LEU A 125 18.64 -30.50 -22.62
CA LEU A 125 19.91 -30.49 -23.35
C LEU A 125 20.90 -29.43 -22.86
N VAL A 126 20.44 -28.48 -22.03
CA VAL A 126 21.26 -27.39 -21.51
C VAL A 126 21.45 -27.48 -20.00
N GLU A 127 20.95 -28.54 -19.35
CA GLU A 127 21.12 -28.79 -17.91
C GLU A 127 20.77 -27.58 -17.01
N ARG A 128 19.77 -26.77 -17.42
CA ARG A 128 19.41 -25.49 -16.78
C ARG A 128 20.52 -24.44 -16.74
N GLU A 129 21.57 -24.60 -17.52
CA GLU A 129 22.62 -23.61 -17.73
C GLU A 129 22.22 -22.62 -18.83
N PHE A 130 21.64 -21.48 -18.42
CA PHE A 130 21.24 -20.39 -19.33
C PHE A 130 22.34 -19.34 -19.48
N THR A 131 23.54 -19.82 -19.78
CA THR A 131 24.74 -19.04 -20.11
C THR A 131 25.34 -19.57 -21.41
N ALA A 132 25.95 -18.68 -22.19
CA ALA A 132 26.54 -19.01 -23.48
C ALA A 132 27.93 -18.38 -23.60
N ALA A 133 28.86 -19.05 -24.26
CA ALA A 133 30.23 -18.56 -24.47
C ALA A 133 30.33 -17.47 -25.56
N GLY A 134 29.30 -17.36 -26.40
CA GLY A 134 29.23 -16.39 -27.48
C GLY A 134 27.83 -16.27 -28.09
N PRO A 135 27.67 -15.36 -29.06
CA PRO A 135 26.40 -15.11 -29.73
C PRO A 135 25.97 -16.33 -30.55
N ASN A 136 24.65 -16.55 -30.68
CA ASN A 136 24.05 -17.64 -31.45
C ASN A 136 24.41 -19.06 -30.98
N CYS A 137 24.94 -19.22 -29.77
CA CYS A 137 25.21 -20.54 -29.19
C CYS A 137 24.00 -21.13 -28.46
N LEU A 138 23.14 -20.28 -27.88
CA LEU A 138 21.94 -20.70 -27.17
C LEU A 138 20.84 -19.65 -27.32
N TRP A 139 19.67 -20.09 -27.80
CA TRP A 139 18.46 -19.29 -27.88
C TRP A 139 17.40 -19.83 -26.94
N VAL A 140 16.72 -18.93 -26.24
CA VAL A 140 15.58 -19.28 -25.40
C VAL A 140 14.34 -18.63 -25.99
N ALA A 141 13.27 -19.41 -26.10
CA ALA A 141 11.97 -18.91 -26.53
C ALA A 141 11.03 -18.77 -25.33
N ASP A 142 10.29 -17.67 -25.29
CA ASP A 142 9.20 -17.47 -24.34
C ASP A 142 7.91 -17.10 -25.08
N ILE A 143 6.78 -17.57 -24.56
CA ILE A 143 5.45 -17.20 -25.06
C ILE A 143 4.71 -16.41 -23.98
N THR A 144 4.25 -15.23 -24.37
CA THR A 144 3.48 -14.32 -23.52
C THR A 144 2.09 -14.10 -24.11
N TYR A 145 1.08 -14.20 -23.24
CA TYR A 145 -0.32 -13.96 -23.58
C TYR A 145 -0.65 -12.49 -23.35
N VAL A 146 -0.93 -11.75 -24.42
CA VAL A 146 -1.19 -10.32 -24.36
C VAL A 146 -2.70 -10.06 -24.51
N PRO A 147 -3.38 -9.51 -23.50
CA PRO A 147 -4.78 -9.16 -23.61
C PRO A 147 -4.94 -7.89 -24.47
N THR A 148 -5.84 -7.94 -25.44
CA THR A 148 -6.22 -6.80 -26.31
C THR A 148 -7.72 -6.50 -26.18
N ARG A 149 -8.19 -5.43 -26.84
CA ARG A 149 -9.63 -5.10 -26.88
C ARG A 149 -10.46 -6.10 -27.70
N SER A 150 -9.83 -6.82 -28.62
CA SER A 150 -10.50 -7.77 -29.53
C SER A 150 -10.32 -9.23 -29.14
N GLY A 151 -9.64 -9.51 -28.02
CA GLY A 151 -9.31 -10.87 -27.58
C GLY A 151 -7.87 -11.01 -27.09
N TRP A 152 -7.37 -12.24 -27.07
CA TRP A 152 -5.99 -12.55 -26.71
C TRP A 152 -5.14 -12.67 -27.96
N VAL A 153 -3.93 -12.11 -27.92
CA VAL A 153 -2.89 -12.39 -28.90
C VAL A 153 -1.73 -13.12 -28.21
N TYR A 154 -1.09 -13.99 -28.96
CA TYR A 154 0.00 -14.83 -28.50
C TYR A 154 1.29 -14.25 -29.06
N THR A 155 2.15 -13.75 -28.19
CA THR A 155 3.44 -13.19 -28.60
C THR A 155 4.55 -14.14 -28.21
N THR A 156 5.35 -14.56 -29.18
CA THR A 156 6.53 -15.38 -28.97
C THR A 156 7.77 -14.55 -29.24
N PHE A 157 8.75 -14.63 -28.33
CA PHE A 157 10.07 -14.00 -28.48
C PHE A 157 11.16 -15.07 -28.48
N ILE A 158 12.15 -14.90 -29.34
CA ILE A 158 13.40 -15.67 -29.33
C ILE A 158 14.50 -14.73 -28.84
N LEU A 159 15.13 -15.10 -27.73
CA LEU A 159 16.18 -14.34 -27.07
C LEU A 159 17.53 -15.06 -27.20
N ASP A 160 18.55 -14.32 -27.63
CA ASP A 160 19.94 -14.77 -27.55
C ASP A 160 20.46 -14.66 -26.11
N VAL A 161 20.93 -15.79 -25.56
CA VAL A 161 21.33 -15.84 -24.15
C VAL A 161 22.59 -15.04 -23.84
N PHE A 162 23.49 -14.86 -24.81
CA PHE A 162 24.74 -14.15 -24.62
C PHE A 162 24.52 -12.64 -24.55
N HIS A 163 23.88 -12.04 -25.55
CA HIS A 163 23.65 -10.59 -25.61
C HIS A 163 22.34 -10.13 -24.97
N ARG A 164 21.42 -11.05 -24.65
CA ARG A 164 20.05 -10.75 -24.19
C ARG A 164 19.22 -9.98 -25.22
N GLU A 165 19.61 -10.04 -26.48
CA GLU A 165 18.88 -9.42 -27.59
C GLU A 165 17.74 -10.32 -28.08
N ILE A 166 16.66 -9.70 -28.56
CA ILE A 166 15.57 -10.40 -29.22
C ILE A 166 15.94 -10.58 -30.69
N VAL A 167 16.23 -11.82 -31.10
CA VAL A 167 16.63 -12.14 -32.48
C VAL A 167 15.44 -12.43 -33.38
N GLY A 168 14.27 -12.70 -32.80
CA GLY A 168 13.03 -12.92 -33.54
C GLY A 168 11.81 -12.79 -32.66
N TRP A 169 10.69 -12.41 -33.27
CA TRP A 169 9.39 -12.38 -32.59
C TRP A 169 8.26 -12.59 -33.58
N GLN A 170 7.14 -13.11 -33.08
CA GLN A 170 5.91 -13.25 -33.84
C GLN A 170 4.71 -13.00 -32.93
N VAL A 171 3.66 -12.38 -33.47
CA VAL A 171 2.37 -12.19 -32.80
C VAL A 171 1.32 -12.91 -33.64
N THR A 172 0.45 -13.68 -32.99
CA THR A 172 -0.68 -14.39 -33.61
C THR A 172 -1.96 -14.11 -32.86
#